data_AF-A0AA88MSJ4-F1
#
_entry.id   AF-A0AA88MSJ4-F1
#
_cell.length_a   1.000
_cell.length_b   1.000
_cell.length_c   1.000
_cell.angle_alpha   90.00
_cell.angle_beta   90.00
_cell.angle_gamma   90.00
#
_symmetry.space_group_name_H-M   'P 1'
#
loop_
_entity.id
_entity.type
_entity.pdbx_description
1 polymer ?
#
loop_
_entity_poly.entity_id
_entity_poly.type
_entity_poly.pdbx_seq_one_letter_code
_entity_poly.pdbx_strand_id
1 'polypeptide(L)'
;MASANPEQPEEINIQQRKNPRGIWENFITGQHVSLERLRERMQMVKYLMKEIPPYPTPVEFWVSDVAHVTDQTGFRGIKESEQFRPPYSEFSWWYLKIKEEEIRAAETGYMETNFLKQALELKEQKPFLEKFTTSPLFQLEKSRYGNYRFTFPLTDLMKWYKEQNCGGEEPVLRMHETITYKQEIVYTVLIHSPEDNERFGEYPLLEASEWVRYQDGKIIWKAQAICETHCYQFVSGEAQGLYNHVFYVWDQVSLVFHLPKPKALKIPKERLREALEACELDEIIDLSGYKGPKNKEECYMEAKEEVMQLKRGLNKMEKEEKDEDQEDEDEAKLKNIDDLF
;
A
#
# COMPACT_ATOMS: atom_id res chain seq x y z
N MET A 1 -31.16 -34.50 14.34
CA MET A 1 -29.97 -33.84 14.89
C MET A 1 -28.86 -34.03 13.86
N ALA A 2 -28.65 -33.03 13.01
CA ALA A 2 -27.57 -33.06 12.04
C ALA A 2 -26.29 -32.67 12.78
N SER A 3 -25.40 -33.64 12.96
CA SER A 3 -24.04 -33.41 13.43
C SER A 3 -23.30 -32.62 12.36
N ALA A 4 -23.08 -31.33 12.63
CA ALA A 4 -22.14 -30.51 11.87
C ALA A 4 -20.78 -31.21 11.91
N ASN A 5 -20.28 -31.56 10.73
CA ASN A 5 -18.93 -32.03 10.54
C ASN A 5 -18.02 -30.86 10.94
N PRO A 6 -17.09 -30.99 11.89
CA PRO A 6 -16.12 -29.93 12.15
C PRO A 6 -15.31 -29.74 10.86
N GLU A 7 -15.38 -28.55 10.27
CA GLU A 7 -14.59 -28.17 9.10
C GLU A 7 -13.14 -28.58 9.35
N GLN A 8 -12.65 -29.52 8.53
CA GLN A 8 -11.24 -29.84 8.56
C GLN A 8 -10.48 -28.57 8.17
N PRO A 9 -9.46 -28.17 8.93
CA PRO A 9 -8.74 -26.94 8.64
C PRO A 9 -8.13 -27.05 7.23
N GLU A 10 -8.51 -26.14 6.34
CA GLU A 10 -8.05 -26.09 4.95
C GLU A 10 -6.55 -26.34 4.87
N GLU A 11 -6.13 -27.24 3.99
CA GLU A 11 -4.74 -27.62 3.83
C GLU A 11 -3.95 -26.41 3.29
N ILE A 12 -2.94 -25.96 4.06
CA ILE A 12 -2.06 -24.87 3.66
C ILE A 12 -0.93 -25.46 2.82
N ASN A 13 -0.96 -25.23 1.51
CA ASN A 13 0.10 -25.61 0.59
C ASN A 13 1.11 -24.46 0.42
N ILE A 14 2.27 -24.58 1.07
CA ILE A 14 3.34 -23.58 1.01
C ILE A 14 4.25 -23.88 -0.17
N GLN A 15 4.35 -22.93 -1.09
CA GLN A 15 5.20 -23.01 -2.27
C GLN A 15 6.34 -21.98 -2.18
N GLN A 16 7.39 -22.18 -2.98
CA GLN A 16 8.54 -21.27 -3.04
C GLN A 16 8.75 -20.77 -4.46
N ARG A 17 9.06 -19.48 -4.60
CA ARG A 17 9.45 -18.89 -5.88
C ARG A 17 10.56 -17.86 -5.72
N LYS A 18 11.24 -17.57 -6.82
CA LYS A 18 12.14 -16.42 -6.95
C LYS A 18 11.35 -15.28 -7.58
N ASN A 19 11.15 -14.19 -6.84
CA ASN A 19 10.41 -13.02 -7.34
C ASN A 19 11.23 -12.21 -8.36
N PRO A 20 10.66 -11.19 -9.03
CA PRO A 20 11.36 -10.39 -10.04
C PRO A 20 12.62 -9.66 -9.53
N ARG A 21 12.73 -9.43 -8.21
CA ARG A 21 13.94 -8.87 -7.56
C ARG A 21 15.03 -9.91 -7.34
N GLY A 22 14.80 -11.15 -7.77
CA GLY A 22 15.71 -12.27 -7.58
C GLY A 22 15.72 -12.83 -6.15
N ILE A 23 14.69 -12.53 -5.36
CA ILE A 23 14.58 -12.92 -3.95
C ILE A 23 13.70 -14.17 -3.83
N TRP A 24 14.14 -15.13 -3.01
CA TRP A 24 13.32 -16.30 -2.64
C TRP A 24 12.28 -15.92 -1.60
N GLU A 25 11.02 -16.23 -1.89
CA GLU A 25 9.87 -16.03 -1.00
C GLU A 25 9.02 -17.30 -0.93
N ASN A 26 8.29 -17.48 0.17
CA ASN A 26 7.24 -18.49 0.24
C ASN A 26 5.91 -17.84 -0.06
N PHE A 27 5.00 -18.57 -0.69
CA PHE A 27 3.65 -18.09 -0.97
C PHE A 27 2.61 -19.20 -0.80
N ILE A 28 1.41 -18.81 -0.42
CA ILE A 28 0.23 -19.67 -0.27
C ILE A 28 -0.87 -19.04 -1.13
N THR A 29 -1.33 -19.78 -2.14
CA THR A 29 -2.29 -19.28 -3.13
C THR A 29 -3.72 -19.41 -2.64
N GLY A 30 -4.57 -18.44 -3.01
CA GLY A 30 -6.01 -18.41 -2.75
C GLY A 30 -6.42 -18.14 -1.30
N GLN A 31 -5.48 -17.79 -0.41
CA GLN A 31 -5.75 -17.67 1.02
C GLN A 31 -5.03 -16.46 1.64
N HIS A 32 -5.70 -15.80 2.59
CA HIS A 32 -5.10 -14.91 3.58
C HIS A 32 -4.93 -15.66 4.91
N VAL A 33 -3.74 -16.22 5.13
CA VAL A 33 -3.47 -17.13 6.25
C VAL A 33 -3.09 -16.34 7.50
N SER A 34 -3.76 -16.60 8.63
CA SER A 34 -3.48 -15.91 9.89
C SER A 34 -2.03 -16.12 10.36
N LEU A 35 -1.53 -15.16 11.13
CA LEU A 35 -0.19 -15.21 11.73
C LEU A 35 -0.02 -16.47 12.61
N GLU A 36 -1.06 -16.86 13.35
CA GLU A 36 -1.06 -18.08 14.16
C GLU A 36 -0.86 -19.33 13.30
N ARG A 37 -1.64 -19.49 12.22
CA ARG A 37 -1.51 -20.63 11.31
C ARG A 37 -0.16 -20.64 10.59
N LEU A 38 0.37 -19.48 10.23
CA LEU A 38 1.73 -19.36 9.69
C LEU A 38 2.78 -19.85 10.70
N ARG A 39 2.65 -19.49 11.99
CA ARG A 39 3.57 -19.97 13.05
C ARG A 39 3.52 -21.49 13.20
N GLU A 40 2.33 -22.09 13.16
CA GLU A 40 2.17 -23.55 13.25
C GLU A 40 2.84 -24.30 12.09
N ARG A 41 2.72 -23.76 10.87
CA ARG A 41 3.16 -24.43 9.63
C ARG A 41 4.57 -24.08 9.20
N MET A 42 5.10 -22.93 9.61
CA MET A 42 6.41 -22.41 9.20
C MET A 42 7.41 -22.35 10.36
N GLN A 43 7.49 -23.42 11.15
CA GLN A 43 8.30 -23.49 12.37
C GLN A 43 9.81 -23.23 12.16
N MET A 44 10.30 -23.38 10.92
CA MET A 44 11.69 -23.11 10.57
C MET A 44 11.98 -21.62 10.31
N VAL A 45 10.96 -20.77 10.25
CA VAL A 45 11.12 -19.32 10.03
C VAL A 45 11.43 -18.64 11.37
N LYS A 46 12.70 -18.30 11.57
CA LYS A 46 13.25 -17.73 12.82
C LYS A 46 12.41 -16.59 13.41
N TYR A 47 11.91 -15.67 12.59
CA TYR A 47 11.17 -14.50 13.09
C TYR A 47 9.76 -14.84 13.55
N LEU A 48 9.07 -15.79 12.91
CA LEU A 48 7.72 -16.24 13.29
C LEU A 48 7.71 -16.92 14.67
N MET A 49 8.81 -17.58 15.03
CA MET A 49 8.90 -18.33 16.29
C MET A 49 9.41 -17.52 17.47
N LYS A 50 9.65 -16.22 17.30
CA LYS A 50 10.12 -15.38 18.41
C LYS A 50 9.03 -15.15 19.43
N GLU A 51 9.41 -15.26 20.70
CA GLU A 51 8.63 -14.72 21.79
C GLU A 51 8.75 -13.20 21.77
N ILE A 52 7.60 -12.53 21.77
CA ILE A 52 7.52 -11.07 21.72
C ILE A 52 6.77 -10.55 22.93
N PRO A 53 7.14 -9.35 23.41
CA PRO A 53 6.38 -8.66 24.44
C PRO A 53 4.92 -8.45 23.98
N PRO A 54 3.96 -8.38 24.92
CA PRO A 54 2.59 -7.97 24.60
C PRO A 54 2.59 -6.65 23.83
N TYR A 55 1.77 -6.54 22.80
CA TYR A 55 1.63 -5.35 21.96
C TYR A 55 0.18 -5.25 21.46
N PRO A 56 -0.25 -4.09 20.94
CA PRO A 56 -1.59 -3.94 20.40
C PRO A 56 -1.78 -4.84 19.18
N THR A 57 -2.65 -5.84 19.28
CA THR A 57 -3.01 -6.74 18.18
C THR A 57 -4.32 -7.49 18.47
N PRO A 58 -5.18 -7.72 17.46
CA PRO A 58 -5.14 -7.14 16.13
C PRO A 58 -5.56 -5.65 16.15
N VAL A 59 -5.07 -4.88 15.19
CA VAL A 59 -5.41 -3.46 15.01
C VAL A 59 -6.05 -3.26 13.65
N GLU A 60 -7.21 -2.60 13.59
CA GLU A 60 -7.93 -2.38 12.34
C GLU A 60 -7.60 -1.00 11.76
N PHE A 61 -7.05 -0.98 10.54
CA PHE A 61 -6.76 0.24 9.77
C PHE A 61 -7.74 0.37 8.62
N TRP A 62 -8.23 1.59 8.41
CA TRP A 62 -9.12 1.94 7.30
C TRP A 62 -8.38 2.87 6.35
N VAL A 63 -7.81 2.29 5.29
CA VAL A 63 -6.84 2.98 4.44
C VAL A 63 -7.48 3.42 3.13
N SER A 64 -7.43 4.72 2.83
CA SER A 64 -7.98 5.29 1.58
C SER A 64 -6.98 5.41 0.45
N ASP A 65 -5.68 5.47 0.77
CA ASP A 65 -4.65 5.80 -0.20
C ASP A 65 -3.75 4.60 -0.46
N VAL A 66 -3.34 4.45 -1.73
CA VAL A 66 -2.43 3.41 -2.16
C VAL A 66 -1.28 4.00 -2.96
N ALA A 67 -0.14 3.32 -2.91
CA ALA A 67 1.09 3.81 -3.48
C ALA A 67 1.76 2.77 -4.38
N HIS A 68 2.18 3.20 -5.56
CA HIS A 68 3.10 2.45 -6.41
C HIS A 68 4.50 3.01 -6.24
N VAL A 69 5.46 2.17 -5.88
CA VAL A 69 6.86 2.58 -5.73
C VAL A 69 7.71 1.92 -6.80
N THR A 70 8.61 2.71 -7.38
CA THR A 70 9.45 2.29 -8.49
C THR A 70 10.85 2.91 -8.44
N ASP A 71 11.77 2.31 -9.19
CA ASP A 71 13.11 2.83 -9.38
C ASP A 71 13.14 3.91 -10.48
N GLN A 72 14.33 4.45 -10.77
CA GLN A 72 14.48 5.47 -11.80
C GLN A 72 14.05 4.99 -13.20
N THR A 73 14.23 3.71 -13.51
CA THR A 73 13.86 3.16 -14.82
C THR A 73 12.34 3.12 -14.96
N GLY A 74 11.65 2.58 -13.96
CA GLY A 74 10.19 2.52 -13.97
C GLY A 74 9.56 3.91 -13.89
N PHE A 75 10.16 4.83 -13.13
CA PHE A 75 9.74 6.23 -13.09
C PHE A 75 9.81 6.89 -14.47
N ARG A 76 10.93 6.77 -15.19
CA ARG A 76 11.07 7.32 -16.56
C ARG A 76 10.05 6.70 -17.51
N GLY A 77 9.84 5.38 -17.42
CA GLY A 77 8.84 4.69 -18.23
C GLY A 77 7.41 5.20 -17.98
N ILE A 78 7.02 5.41 -16.73
CA ILE A 78 5.71 5.96 -16.36
C ILE A 78 5.60 7.42 -16.84
N LYS A 79 6.64 8.23 -16.64
CA LYS A 79 6.68 9.63 -17.06
C LYS A 79 6.52 9.80 -18.57
N GLU A 80 7.11 8.91 -19.36
CA GLU A 80 7.06 8.96 -20.83
C GLU A 80 5.75 8.40 -21.40
N SER A 81 5.20 7.35 -20.78
CA SER A 81 4.02 6.64 -21.30
C SER A 81 2.69 7.04 -20.66
N GLU A 82 2.74 7.74 -19.53
CA GLU A 82 1.60 8.06 -18.64
C GLU A 82 0.82 6.81 -18.19
N GLN A 83 1.50 5.66 -18.19
CA GLN A 83 0.89 4.34 -18.00
C GLN A 83 1.64 3.52 -16.95
N PHE A 84 0.89 2.88 -16.07
CA PHE A 84 1.37 1.77 -15.26
C PHE A 84 1.20 0.49 -16.07
N ARG A 85 2.31 0.01 -16.64
CA ARG A 85 2.37 -1.27 -17.33
C ARG A 85 3.41 -2.16 -16.65
N PRO A 86 3.02 -3.34 -16.15
CA PRO A 86 3.99 -4.26 -15.57
C PRO A 86 4.95 -4.78 -16.67
N PRO A 87 6.27 -4.62 -16.52
CA PRO A 87 7.23 -4.96 -17.56
C PRO A 87 7.45 -6.48 -17.70
N TYR A 88 7.42 -7.20 -16.58
CA TYR A 88 7.79 -8.62 -16.48
C TYR A 88 6.67 -9.53 -15.97
N SER A 89 5.46 -8.98 -15.79
CA SER A 89 4.29 -9.70 -15.30
C SER A 89 3.02 -9.12 -15.92
N GLU A 90 1.86 -9.66 -15.52
CA GLU A 90 0.55 -9.10 -15.83
C GLU A 90 -0.03 -8.35 -14.61
N PHE A 91 0.81 -8.00 -13.64
CA PHE A 91 0.36 -7.57 -12.31
C PHE A 91 1.05 -6.27 -11.90
N SER A 92 0.26 -5.22 -11.70
CA SER A 92 0.71 -3.95 -11.15
C SER A 92 0.48 -3.91 -9.64
N TRP A 93 1.55 -3.71 -8.88
CA TRP A 93 1.58 -3.81 -7.42
C TRP A 93 1.43 -2.44 -6.77
N TRP A 94 0.57 -2.37 -5.76
CA TRP A 94 0.26 -1.17 -4.98
C TRP A 94 0.23 -1.52 -3.50
N TYR A 95 0.83 -0.66 -2.69
CA TYR A 95 0.91 -0.83 -1.24
C TYR A 95 -0.02 0.16 -0.56
N LEU A 96 -0.52 -0.19 0.63
CA LEU A 96 -1.28 0.77 1.45
C LEU A 96 -0.39 1.95 1.85
N LYS A 97 -0.90 3.18 1.75
CA LYS A 97 -0.24 4.39 2.24
C LYS A 97 -0.97 4.87 3.49
N ILE A 98 -0.48 4.45 4.65
CA ILE A 98 -1.15 4.68 5.93
C ILE A 98 -0.76 6.04 6.50
N LYS A 99 -1.70 6.96 6.61
CA LYS A 99 -1.45 8.31 7.13
C LYS A 99 -1.53 8.33 8.66
N GLU A 100 -0.96 9.37 9.27
CA GLU A 100 -1.04 9.54 10.72
C GLU A 100 -2.48 9.59 11.24
N GLU A 101 -3.41 10.18 10.47
CA GLU A 101 -4.82 10.23 10.84
C GLU A 101 -5.44 8.83 10.91
N GLU A 102 -5.03 7.93 10.01
CA GLU A 102 -5.50 6.55 9.98
C GLU A 102 -4.91 5.73 11.14
N ILE A 103 -3.67 6.03 11.56
CA ILE A 103 -3.08 5.46 12.79
C ILE A 103 -3.85 5.93 14.02
N ARG A 104 -4.14 7.23 14.14
CA ARG A 104 -4.92 7.78 15.26
C ARG A 104 -6.35 7.22 15.32
N ALA A 105 -6.98 7.04 14.16
CA ALA A 105 -8.30 6.41 14.06
C ALA A 105 -8.26 4.94 14.48
N ALA A 106 -7.25 4.19 14.03
CA ALA A 106 -7.04 2.80 14.41
C ALA A 106 -6.80 2.65 15.93
N GLU A 107 -6.03 3.55 16.54
CA GLU A 107 -5.83 3.59 17.99
C GLU A 107 -7.15 3.82 18.73
N THR A 108 -7.96 4.79 18.29
CA THR A 108 -9.27 5.07 18.88
C THR A 108 -10.17 3.83 18.82
N GLY A 109 -10.28 3.19 17.66
CA GLY A 109 -11.09 1.97 17.49
C GLY A 109 -10.58 0.79 18.32
N TYR A 110 -9.25 0.65 18.46
CA TYR A 110 -8.65 -0.36 19.32
C TYR A 110 -9.02 -0.14 20.79
N MET A 111 -9.00 1.12 21.26
CA MET A 111 -9.36 1.46 22.63
C MET A 111 -10.84 1.24 22.92
N GLU A 112 -11.72 1.65 22.00
CA GLU A 112 -13.16 1.46 22.13
C GLU A 112 -13.54 -0.02 22.17
N THR A 113 -12.86 -0.86 21.39
CA THR A 113 -13.13 -2.30 21.34
C THR A 113 -12.61 -3.05 22.58
N ASN A 114 -11.39 -2.73 23.03
CA ASN A 114 -10.71 -3.51 24.06
C ASN A 114 -10.88 -2.97 25.49
N PHE A 115 -11.25 -1.69 25.65
CA PHE A 115 -11.31 -1.01 26.96
C PHE A 115 -12.66 -0.31 27.24
N LEU A 116 -13.77 -0.88 26.76
CA LEU A 116 -15.16 -0.38 26.83
C LEU A 116 -15.58 0.31 28.16
N LYS A 117 -15.06 -0.10 29.33
CA LYS A 117 -15.41 0.49 30.64
C LYS A 117 -14.48 1.61 31.12
N GLN A 118 -13.28 1.71 30.57
CA GLN A 118 -12.24 2.66 30.97
C GLN A 118 -11.96 3.69 29.88
N ALA A 119 -12.60 3.57 28.71
CA ALA A 119 -12.38 4.45 27.55
C ALA A 119 -12.55 5.95 27.84
N LEU A 120 -13.35 6.34 28.85
CA LEU A 120 -13.46 7.75 29.28
C LEU A 120 -12.23 8.23 30.07
N GLU A 121 -11.61 7.38 30.90
CA GLU A 121 -10.37 7.69 31.63
C GLU A 121 -9.13 7.53 30.73
N LEU A 122 -9.19 6.61 29.77
CA LEU A 122 -8.11 6.34 28.81
C LEU A 122 -8.11 7.31 27.62
N LYS A 123 -9.19 8.09 27.39
CA LYS A 123 -9.22 9.15 26.37
C LYS A 123 -8.23 10.29 26.65
N GLU A 124 -7.76 10.42 27.89
CA GLU A 124 -6.67 11.33 28.26
C GLU A 124 -5.27 10.71 28.13
N GLN A 125 -5.16 9.44 27.70
CA GLN A 125 -3.86 8.82 27.48
C GLN A 125 -3.18 9.37 26.23
N LYS A 126 -1.85 9.43 26.31
CA LYS A 126 -1.00 9.82 25.20
C LYS A 126 -1.08 8.75 24.09
N PRO A 127 -1.02 9.15 22.81
CA PRO A 127 -0.91 8.21 21.71
C PRO A 127 0.19 7.18 21.94
N PHE A 128 -0.14 5.91 21.73
CA PHE A 128 0.72 4.77 22.00
C PHE A 128 0.99 3.93 20.76
N LEU A 129 0.04 3.86 19.81
CA LEU A 129 0.09 2.98 18.65
C LEU A 129 1.28 3.34 17.74
N GLU A 130 1.60 4.62 17.63
CA GLU A 130 2.80 5.12 16.91
C GLU A 130 4.11 4.48 17.39
N LYS A 131 4.18 4.06 18.67
CA LYS A 131 5.35 3.35 19.23
C LYS A 131 5.47 1.91 18.73
N PHE A 132 4.39 1.36 18.18
CA PHE A 132 4.31 -0.01 17.67
C PHE A 132 4.22 -0.08 16.14
N THR A 133 3.82 0.99 15.45
CA THR A 133 3.81 1.08 13.98
C THR A 133 5.22 1.36 13.42
N THR A 134 6.17 0.48 13.76
CA THR A 134 7.58 0.63 13.37
C THR A 134 7.93 -0.10 12.08
N SER A 135 7.01 -0.91 11.55
CA SER A 135 7.23 -1.63 10.30
C SER A 135 7.39 -0.66 9.11
N PRO A 136 8.06 -1.10 8.02
CA PRO A 136 8.32 -0.27 6.85
C PRO A 136 7.06 0.32 6.21
N LEU A 137 5.91 -0.34 6.34
CA LEU A 137 4.64 0.14 5.80
C LEU A 137 4.24 1.50 6.38
N PHE A 138 4.61 1.77 7.64
CA PHE A 138 4.30 3.03 8.33
C PHE A 138 5.39 4.10 8.18
N GLN A 139 6.51 3.78 7.52
CA GLN A 139 7.62 4.72 7.30
C GLN A 139 7.40 5.50 6.00
N LEU A 140 6.65 6.60 6.09
CA LEU A 140 6.20 7.35 4.91
C LEU A 140 7.33 7.94 4.06
N GLU A 141 8.45 8.31 4.64
CA GLU A 141 9.58 8.88 3.88
C GLU A 141 10.47 7.82 3.24
N LYS A 142 10.41 6.57 3.73
CA LYS A 142 11.30 5.48 3.34
C LYS A 142 10.61 4.49 2.41
N SER A 143 11.42 3.75 1.67
CA SER A 143 10.94 2.70 0.78
C SER A 143 11.94 1.57 0.65
N ARG A 144 11.43 0.33 0.61
CA ARG A 144 12.17 -0.90 0.27
C ARG A 144 12.13 -1.25 -1.23
N TYR A 145 11.44 -0.44 -2.02
CA TYR A 145 11.00 -0.78 -3.37
C TYR A 145 11.47 0.20 -4.46
N GLY A 146 12.01 1.36 -4.07
CA GLY A 146 12.48 2.39 -5.00
C GLY A 146 12.38 3.82 -4.46
N ASN A 147 12.90 4.78 -5.22
CA ASN A 147 13.03 6.20 -4.85
C ASN A 147 11.87 7.07 -5.29
N TYR A 148 10.97 6.56 -6.13
CA TYR A 148 9.87 7.33 -6.67
C TYR A 148 8.57 6.66 -6.30
N ARG A 149 7.69 7.39 -5.61
CA ARG A 149 6.38 6.91 -5.20
C ARG A 149 5.29 7.72 -5.87
N PHE A 150 4.29 7.04 -6.41
CA PHE A 150 3.03 7.63 -6.87
C PHE A 150 1.93 7.23 -5.90
N THR A 151 1.32 8.19 -5.22
CA THR A 151 0.24 7.97 -4.26
C THR A 151 -1.10 8.45 -4.82
N PHE A 152 -2.12 7.60 -4.80
CA PHE A 152 -3.47 7.96 -5.24
C PHE A 152 -4.54 7.54 -4.23
N PRO A 153 -5.67 8.24 -4.15
CA PRO A 153 -6.88 7.70 -3.56
C PRO A 153 -7.26 6.41 -4.27
N LEU A 154 -7.54 5.34 -3.50
CA LEU A 154 -7.96 4.05 -4.04
C LEU A 154 -9.23 4.18 -4.88
N THR A 155 -10.15 5.08 -4.49
CA THR A 155 -11.37 5.38 -5.25
C THR A 155 -11.07 5.83 -6.69
N ASP A 156 -10.08 6.71 -6.88
CA ASP A 156 -9.69 7.20 -8.21
C ASP A 156 -9.05 6.08 -9.02
N LEU A 157 -8.18 5.29 -8.37
CA LEU A 157 -7.51 4.17 -9.01
C LEU A 157 -8.49 3.09 -9.48
N MET A 158 -9.47 2.73 -8.64
CA MET A 158 -10.54 1.80 -8.97
C MET A 158 -11.42 2.34 -10.10
N LYS A 159 -11.73 3.65 -10.10
CA LYS A 159 -12.50 4.29 -11.17
C LYS A 159 -11.76 4.21 -12.51
N TRP A 160 -10.49 4.59 -12.58
CA TRP A 160 -9.70 4.49 -13.81
C TRP A 160 -9.59 3.03 -14.28
N TYR A 161 -9.39 2.09 -13.36
CA TYR A 161 -9.33 0.66 -13.71
C TYR A 161 -10.65 0.15 -14.28
N LYS A 162 -11.78 0.49 -13.64
CA LYS A 162 -13.14 0.19 -14.12
C LYS A 162 -13.39 0.69 -15.53
N GLU A 163 -13.10 1.96 -15.78
CA GLU A 163 -13.32 2.60 -17.08
C GLU A 163 -12.43 2.01 -18.19
N GLN A 164 -11.16 1.72 -17.88
CA GLN A 164 -10.17 1.35 -18.90
C GLN A 164 -10.01 -0.16 -19.11
N ASN A 165 -10.28 -0.97 -18.09
CA ASN A 165 -9.93 -2.39 -18.07
C ASN A 165 -11.12 -3.33 -17.80
N CYS A 166 -12.25 -2.81 -17.31
CA CYS A 166 -13.46 -3.58 -16.99
C CYS A 166 -14.68 -3.22 -17.86
N GLY A 167 -14.52 -2.42 -18.93
CA GLY A 167 -15.64 -2.03 -19.79
C GLY A 167 -16.72 -1.20 -19.06
N GLY A 168 -16.37 -0.56 -17.93
CA GLY A 168 -17.31 0.15 -17.09
C GLY A 168 -18.03 -0.71 -16.04
N GLU A 169 -17.74 -2.01 -15.95
CA GLU A 169 -18.23 -2.89 -14.88
C GLU A 169 -17.37 -2.80 -13.62
N GLU A 170 -17.95 -3.11 -12.45
CA GLU A 170 -17.19 -3.10 -11.19
C GLU A 170 -16.05 -4.13 -11.21
N PRO A 171 -14.82 -3.74 -10.83
CA PRO A 171 -13.72 -4.69 -10.70
C PRO A 171 -14.01 -5.75 -9.65
N VAL A 172 -13.55 -6.98 -9.88
CA VAL A 172 -13.70 -8.09 -8.93
C VAL A 172 -12.47 -8.16 -8.03
N LEU A 173 -12.69 -8.26 -6.71
CA LEU A 173 -11.63 -8.40 -5.72
C LEU A 173 -11.59 -9.83 -5.17
N ARG A 174 -10.41 -10.44 -5.17
CA ARG A 174 -10.19 -11.82 -4.70
C ARG A 174 -9.00 -11.92 -3.77
N MET A 175 -9.07 -12.87 -2.83
CA MET A 175 -7.90 -13.30 -2.06
C MET A 175 -6.92 -13.99 -3.00
N HIS A 176 -5.73 -13.43 -3.18
CA HIS A 176 -4.78 -13.94 -4.16
C HIS A 176 -3.72 -14.84 -3.52
N GLU A 177 -2.91 -14.29 -2.64
CA GLU A 177 -1.80 -14.99 -2.00
C GLU A 177 -1.49 -14.43 -0.61
N THR A 178 -1.02 -15.29 0.29
CA THR A 178 -0.19 -14.89 1.44
C THR A 178 1.27 -15.13 1.09
N ILE A 179 2.07 -14.07 1.03
CA ILE A 179 3.51 -14.14 0.75
C ILE A 179 4.28 -13.93 2.04
N THR A 180 5.35 -14.70 2.26
CA THR A 180 6.26 -14.50 3.40
C THR A 180 7.71 -14.40 2.93
N TYR A 181 8.42 -13.39 3.42
CA TYR A 181 9.83 -13.17 3.15
C TYR A 181 10.52 -12.50 4.33
N LYS A 182 11.52 -13.16 4.93
CA LYS A 182 12.23 -12.69 6.14
C LYS A 182 11.26 -12.31 7.28
N GLN A 183 11.01 -11.02 7.46
CA GLN A 183 10.09 -10.46 8.47
C GLN A 183 8.74 -10.05 7.87
N GLU A 184 8.61 -9.98 6.55
CA GLU A 184 7.44 -9.44 5.86
C GLU A 184 6.43 -10.54 5.54
N ILE A 185 5.17 -10.29 5.89
CA ILE A 185 4.00 -11.08 5.50
C ILE A 185 3.12 -10.16 4.64
N VAL A 186 2.73 -10.60 3.45
CA VAL A 186 1.90 -9.81 2.54
C VAL A 186 0.63 -10.58 2.21
N TYR A 187 -0.53 -9.99 2.55
CA TYR A 187 -1.81 -10.42 2.03
C TYR A 187 -2.08 -9.68 0.72
N THR A 188 -2.20 -10.43 -0.37
CA THR A 188 -2.37 -9.85 -1.69
C THR A 188 -3.82 -9.93 -2.14
N VAL A 189 -4.38 -8.78 -2.50
CA VAL A 189 -5.73 -8.68 -3.07
C VAL A 189 -5.58 -8.55 -4.57
N LEU A 190 -6.07 -9.55 -5.31
CA LEU A 190 -6.15 -9.48 -6.77
C LEU A 190 -7.36 -8.64 -7.15
N ILE A 191 -7.14 -7.66 -8.02
CA ILE A 191 -8.17 -6.83 -8.64
C ILE A 191 -8.15 -7.12 -10.14
N HIS A 192 -9.25 -7.64 -10.67
CA HIS A 192 -9.32 -8.03 -12.08
C HIS A 192 -10.65 -7.63 -12.74
N SER A 193 -10.68 -7.63 -14.07
CA SER A 193 -11.89 -7.42 -14.85
C SER A 193 -12.87 -8.58 -14.66
N PRO A 194 -14.20 -8.34 -14.60
CA PRO A 194 -15.20 -9.41 -14.64
C PRO A 194 -15.04 -10.38 -15.82
N GLU A 195 -14.48 -9.94 -16.94
CA GLU A 195 -14.16 -10.77 -18.11
C GLU A 195 -13.18 -11.91 -17.77
N ASP A 196 -12.30 -11.70 -16.78
CA ASP A 196 -11.29 -12.66 -16.35
C ASP A 196 -11.79 -13.61 -15.23
N ASN A 197 -13.11 -13.64 -14.96
CA ASN A 197 -13.70 -14.50 -13.91
C ASN A 197 -13.45 -15.99 -14.14
N GLU A 198 -13.44 -16.48 -15.38
CA GLU A 198 -13.11 -17.88 -15.65
C GLU A 198 -11.67 -18.21 -15.24
N ARG A 199 -10.75 -17.26 -15.39
CA ARG A 199 -9.33 -17.42 -15.08
C ARG A 199 -9.04 -17.40 -13.58
N PHE A 200 -9.77 -16.57 -12.84
CA PHE A 200 -9.52 -16.33 -11.41
C PHE A 200 -10.62 -16.87 -10.50
N GLY A 201 -11.60 -17.58 -11.05
CA GLY A 201 -12.78 -18.06 -10.33
C GLY A 201 -12.48 -18.98 -9.15
N GLU A 202 -11.33 -19.68 -9.20
CA GLU A 202 -10.86 -20.55 -8.12
C GLU A 202 -10.37 -19.77 -6.88
N TYR A 203 -9.96 -18.51 -7.04
CA TYR A 203 -9.59 -17.66 -5.91
C TYR A 203 -10.85 -17.15 -5.21
N PRO A 204 -10.99 -17.32 -3.88
CA PRO A 204 -12.16 -16.83 -3.18
C PRO A 204 -12.31 -15.31 -3.33
N LEU A 205 -13.55 -14.84 -3.32
CA LEU A 205 -13.85 -13.41 -3.25
C LEU A 205 -13.28 -12.81 -1.95
N LEU A 206 -12.92 -11.52 -1.99
CA LEU A 206 -12.29 -10.86 -0.85
C LEU A 206 -13.17 -10.87 0.41
N GLU A 207 -14.50 -10.93 0.29
CA GLU A 207 -15.44 -11.01 1.41
C GLU A 207 -15.24 -12.24 2.29
N ALA A 208 -14.63 -13.30 1.78
CA ALA A 208 -14.27 -14.49 2.56
C ALA A 208 -13.02 -14.29 3.44
N SER A 209 -12.30 -13.18 3.27
CA SER A 209 -11.11 -12.85 4.06
C SER A 209 -11.49 -12.30 5.43
N GLU A 210 -10.94 -12.89 6.48
CA GLU A 210 -11.09 -12.38 7.86
C GLU A 210 -10.18 -11.15 8.16
N TRP A 211 -9.12 -10.96 7.36
CA TRP A 211 -8.04 -10.02 7.65
C TRP A 211 -8.05 -8.75 6.80
N VAL A 212 -8.68 -8.82 5.64
CA VAL A 212 -8.69 -7.76 4.63
C VAL A 212 -10.06 -7.67 4.01
N ARG A 213 -10.66 -6.48 4.01
CA ARG A 213 -11.95 -6.19 3.37
C ARG A 213 -11.83 -4.92 2.52
N TYR A 214 -12.72 -4.77 1.56
CA TYR A 214 -12.87 -3.53 0.80
C TYR A 214 -14.26 -2.97 1.05
N GLN A 215 -14.33 -1.73 1.51
CA GLN A 215 -15.59 -1.07 1.84
C GLN A 215 -15.45 0.44 1.65
N ASP A 216 -16.45 1.06 1.02
CA ASP A 216 -16.56 2.51 0.86
C ASP A 216 -15.28 3.18 0.30
N GLY A 217 -14.65 2.53 -0.69
CA GLY A 217 -13.44 3.03 -1.31
C GLY A 217 -12.16 2.86 -0.49
N LYS A 218 -12.20 2.09 0.60
CA LYS A 218 -11.08 1.87 1.52
C LYS A 218 -10.78 0.39 1.67
N ILE A 219 -9.51 0.10 1.95
CA ILE A 219 -9.11 -1.22 2.46
C ILE A 219 -9.20 -1.19 3.97
N ILE A 220 -10.01 -2.09 4.52
CA ILE A 220 -10.05 -2.37 5.95
C ILE A 220 -9.10 -3.53 6.20
N TRP A 221 -8.01 -3.27 6.90
CA TRP A 221 -6.98 -4.25 7.21
C TRP A 221 -6.90 -4.46 8.71
N LYS A 222 -7.17 -5.69 9.15
CA LYS A 222 -7.04 -6.16 10.52
C LYS A 222 -5.63 -6.70 10.72
N ALA A 223 -4.69 -5.80 10.96
CA ALA A 223 -3.27 -6.08 11.13
C ALA A 223 -3.00 -6.95 12.35
N GLN A 224 -2.22 -8.01 12.17
CA GLN A 224 -1.83 -8.93 13.25
C GLN A 224 -0.43 -8.60 13.80
N ALA A 225 0.43 -7.98 12.98
CA ALA A 225 1.80 -7.63 13.34
C ALA A 225 2.23 -6.31 12.67
N ILE A 226 2.10 -5.21 13.40
CA ILE A 226 2.42 -3.85 12.92
C ILE A 226 3.87 -3.41 13.18
N CYS A 227 4.65 -4.23 13.89
CA CYS A 227 5.93 -3.83 14.47
C CYS A 227 7.06 -4.71 13.93
N GLU A 228 7.97 -4.13 13.15
CA GLU A 228 9.18 -4.85 12.73
C GLU A 228 10.16 -5.02 13.90
N THR A 229 10.24 -4.00 14.77
CA THR A 229 11.17 -3.95 15.90
C THR A 229 10.44 -3.53 17.17
N HIS A 230 10.24 -4.46 18.09
CA HIS A 230 9.59 -4.20 19.38
C HIS A 230 10.58 -3.56 20.36
N CYS A 231 10.38 -2.27 20.63
CA CYS A 231 11.07 -1.52 21.69
C CYS A 231 10.15 -1.20 22.88
N TYR A 232 8.88 -1.57 22.79
CA TYR A 232 7.84 -1.31 23.78
C TYR A 232 7.02 -2.57 24.04
N GLN A 233 6.41 -2.64 25.21
CA GLN A 233 5.33 -3.57 25.53
C GLN A 233 4.05 -2.78 25.86
N PHE A 234 2.89 -3.36 25.59
CA PHE A 234 1.59 -2.79 25.89
C PHE A 234 0.90 -3.58 26.98
N VAL A 235 0.76 -2.98 28.16
CA VAL A 235 0.20 -3.63 29.35
C VAL A 235 -0.78 -2.67 30.02
N SER A 236 -1.99 -3.15 30.32
CA SER A 236 -3.02 -2.38 31.02
C SER A 236 -3.35 -1.02 30.37
N GLY A 237 -3.36 -0.97 29.04
CA GLY A 237 -3.66 0.25 28.29
C GLY A 237 -2.46 1.19 28.11
N GLU A 238 -1.27 0.85 28.61
CA GLU A 238 -0.10 1.73 28.54
C GLU A 238 1.08 1.11 27.80
N ALA A 239 1.78 1.94 27.02
CA ALA A 239 3.03 1.57 26.36
C ALA A 239 4.24 1.84 27.24
N GLN A 240 4.96 0.77 27.58
CA GLN A 240 6.15 0.78 28.44
C GLN A 240 7.40 0.44 27.61
N GLY A 241 8.46 1.23 27.76
CA GLY A 241 9.73 0.99 27.05
C GLY A 241 10.42 -0.26 27.54
N LEU A 242 11.09 -0.97 26.63
CA LEU A 242 11.90 -2.15 26.91
C LEU A 242 13.38 -1.79 26.90
N TYR A 243 14.17 -2.53 27.68
CA TYR A 243 15.63 -2.36 27.68
C TYR A 243 16.28 -2.89 26.40
N ASN A 244 15.74 -3.98 25.85
CA ASN A 244 16.22 -4.61 24.63
C ASN A 244 15.14 -4.57 23.54
N HIS A 245 15.57 -4.47 22.28
CA HIS A 245 14.67 -4.57 21.14
C HIS A 245 14.56 -6.01 20.63
N VAL A 246 13.39 -6.37 20.09
CA VAL A 246 13.15 -7.68 19.47
C VAL A 246 12.64 -7.49 18.05
N PHE A 247 13.42 -7.93 17.06
CA PHE A 247 12.95 -8.01 15.66
C PHE A 247 11.88 -9.09 15.51
N TYR A 248 10.72 -8.77 14.94
CA TYR A 248 9.62 -9.71 14.72
C TYR A 248 9.14 -9.65 13.27
N VAL A 249 8.22 -10.54 12.89
CA VAL A 249 7.51 -10.39 11.63
C VAL A 249 6.56 -9.19 11.70
N TRP A 250 6.20 -8.68 10.53
CA TRP A 250 5.18 -7.68 10.35
C TRP A 250 4.35 -8.03 9.12
N ASP A 251 3.05 -7.76 9.17
CA ASP A 251 2.13 -7.99 8.05
C ASP A 251 1.78 -6.68 7.33
N GLN A 252 1.31 -6.82 6.09
CA GLN A 252 0.80 -5.75 5.27
C GLN A 252 -0.17 -6.28 4.22
N VAL A 253 -0.84 -5.36 3.53
CA VAL A 253 -1.69 -5.65 2.37
C VAL A 253 -1.08 -5.03 1.12
N SER A 254 -1.11 -5.78 0.02
CA SER A 254 -0.82 -5.24 -1.31
C SER A 254 -1.99 -5.49 -2.26
N LEU A 255 -2.33 -4.48 -3.04
CA LEU A 255 -3.30 -4.59 -4.12
C LEU A 255 -2.58 -4.89 -5.42
N VAL A 256 -3.10 -5.84 -6.16
CA VAL A 256 -2.49 -6.36 -7.38
C VAL A 256 -3.49 -6.23 -8.52
N PHE A 257 -3.32 -5.23 -9.36
CA PHE A 257 -4.18 -5.02 -10.52
C PHE A 257 -3.73 -5.89 -11.69
N HIS A 258 -4.65 -6.70 -12.22
CA HIS A 258 -4.42 -7.51 -13.40
C HIS A 258 -4.47 -6.66 -14.66
N LEU A 259 -3.33 -6.59 -15.35
CA LEU A 259 -3.07 -5.81 -16.57
C LEU A 259 -2.31 -6.71 -17.56
N PRO A 260 -2.96 -7.72 -18.16
CA PRO A 260 -2.35 -8.58 -19.16
C PRO A 260 -2.05 -7.78 -20.43
N LYS A 261 -0.97 -8.10 -21.14
CA LYS A 261 -0.62 -7.36 -22.36
C LYS A 261 -1.77 -7.43 -23.38
N PRO A 262 -2.17 -6.31 -24.03
CA PRO A 262 -1.54 -4.98 -24.01
C PRO A 262 -2.10 -3.99 -22.97
N LYS A 263 -2.99 -4.43 -22.07
CA LYS A 263 -3.65 -3.59 -21.05
C LYS A 263 -2.63 -2.83 -20.20
N ALA A 264 -3.04 -1.65 -19.76
CA ALA A 264 -2.27 -0.77 -18.89
C ALA A 264 -3.26 0.13 -18.13
N LEU A 265 -2.80 0.74 -17.04
CA LEU A 265 -3.58 1.75 -16.34
C LEU A 265 -3.02 3.13 -16.69
N LYS A 266 -3.76 3.90 -17.47
CA LYS A 266 -3.42 5.26 -17.86
C LYS A 266 -3.91 6.24 -16.80
N ILE A 267 -3.05 7.14 -16.36
CA ILE A 267 -3.40 8.19 -15.40
C ILE A 267 -3.11 9.55 -16.05
N PRO A 268 -4.00 10.56 -15.92
CA PRO A 268 -3.73 11.90 -16.42
C PRO A 268 -2.39 12.44 -15.91
N LYS A 269 -1.68 13.14 -16.79
CA LYS A 269 -0.30 13.60 -16.55
C LYS A 269 -0.20 14.54 -15.35
N GLU A 270 -1.21 15.37 -15.16
CA GLU A 270 -1.35 16.33 -14.06
C GLU A 270 -1.43 15.56 -12.74
N ARG A 271 -2.31 14.54 -12.70
CA ARG A 271 -2.47 13.66 -11.54
C ARG A 271 -1.20 12.86 -11.23
N LEU A 272 -0.49 12.37 -12.25
CA LEU A 272 0.81 11.70 -12.07
C LEU A 272 1.84 12.62 -11.41
N ARG A 273 1.91 13.88 -11.82
CA ARG A 273 2.84 14.88 -11.26
C ARG A 273 2.48 15.26 -9.83
N GLU A 274 1.20 15.47 -9.54
CA GLU A 274 0.69 15.75 -8.19
C GLU A 274 1.04 14.63 -7.21
N ALA A 275 0.76 13.39 -7.62
CA ALA A 275 0.93 12.16 -6.83
C ALA A 275 2.39 11.76 -6.57
N LEU A 276 3.34 12.36 -7.29
CA LEU A 276 4.74 11.95 -7.26
C LEU A 276 5.48 12.49 -6.03
N GLU A 277 6.16 11.60 -5.34
CA GLU A 277 7.03 11.86 -4.19
C GLU A 277 8.39 11.17 -4.38
N ALA A 278 9.44 11.76 -3.80
CA ALA A 278 10.73 11.11 -3.66
C ALA A 278 10.79 10.36 -2.32
N CYS A 279 11.44 9.21 -2.29
CA CYS A 279 11.60 8.38 -1.09
C CYS A 279 13.07 8.13 -0.78
N GLU A 280 13.40 8.10 0.50
CA GLU A 280 14.66 7.58 0.99
C GLU A 280 14.69 6.06 0.85
N LEU A 281 15.81 5.49 0.44
CA LEU A 281 15.95 4.03 0.45
C LEU A 281 16.19 3.54 1.87
N ASP A 282 15.40 2.55 2.27
CA ASP A 282 15.62 1.80 3.50
C ASP A 282 17.07 1.27 3.57
N GLU A 283 17.64 1.33 4.76
CA GLU A 283 19.01 0.88 5.07
C GLU A 283 19.26 -0.57 4.65
N ILE A 284 18.23 -1.41 4.60
CA ILE A 284 18.33 -2.84 4.26
C ILE A 284 18.49 -3.07 2.74
N ILE A 285 18.20 -2.08 1.88
CA ILE A 285 18.33 -2.25 0.42
C ILE A 285 19.81 -2.37 0.01
N ASP A 286 20.11 -3.40 -0.77
CA ASP A 286 21.38 -3.57 -1.45
C ASP A 286 21.39 -2.82 -2.80
N LEU A 287 22.33 -1.89 -2.95
CA LEU A 287 22.55 -1.11 -4.18
C LEU A 287 23.62 -1.72 -5.10
N SER A 288 24.14 -2.91 -4.80
CA SER A 288 25.20 -3.56 -5.58
C SER A 288 24.86 -3.72 -7.07
N GLY A 289 23.57 -3.92 -7.39
CA GLY A 289 23.05 -4.01 -8.75
C GLY A 289 22.53 -2.69 -9.36
N TYR A 290 22.56 -1.58 -8.61
CA TYR A 290 22.06 -0.28 -9.09
C TYR A 290 23.09 0.40 -10.00
N LYS A 291 22.62 0.95 -11.13
CA LYS A 291 23.47 1.59 -12.14
C LYS A 291 23.77 3.08 -11.86
N GLY A 292 23.15 3.67 -10.83
CA GLY A 292 23.36 5.06 -10.42
C GLY A 292 24.27 5.20 -9.17
N PRO A 293 24.17 6.32 -8.42
CA PRO A 293 24.96 6.51 -7.22
C PRO A 293 24.79 5.34 -6.24
N LYS A 294 25.90 4.87 -5.68
CA LYS A 294 25.87 3.80 -4.66
C LYS A 294 25.57 4.35 -3.26
N ASN A 295 25.52 5.66 -3.12
CA ASN A 295 25.16 6.35 -1.90
C ASN A 295 23.63 6.61 -1.89
N LYS A 296 22.95 6.13 -0.85
CA LYS A 296 21.49 6.27 -0.66
C LYS A 296 21.05 7.73 -0.53
N GLU A 297 21.84 8.55 0.15
CA GLU A 297 21.56 9.98 0.32
C GLU A 297 21.63 10.71 -1.02
N GLU A 298 22.67 10.42 -1.82
CA GLU A 298 22.83 11.01 -3.15
C GLU A 298 21.67 10.61 -4.07
N CYS A 299 21.27 9.33 -4.06
CA CYS A 299 20.09 8.85 -4.78
C CYS A 299 18.79 9.57 -4.37
N TYR A 300 18.60 9.79 -3.06
CA TYR A 300 17.42 10.51 -2.56
C TYR A 300 17.43 11.96 -3.03
N MET A 301 18.57 12.64 -2.92
CA MET A 301 18.71 14.03 -3.36
C MET A 301 18.48 14.22 -4.86
N GLU A 302 18.98 13.29 -5.69
CA GLU A 302 18.71 13.27 -7.14
C GLU A 302 17.21 13.11 -7.43
N ALA A 303 16.56 12.12 -6.81
CA ALA A 303 15.13 11.89 -6.99
C ALA A 303 14.31 13.11 -6.53
N LYS A 304 14.66 13.70 -5.39
CA LYS A 304 14.01 14.87 -4.81
C LYS A 304 14.10 16.10 -5.73
N GLU A 305 15.27 16.36 -6.30
CA GLU A 305 15.46 17.45 -7.25
C GLU A 305 14.64 17.21 -8.52
N GLU A 306 14.63 16.00 -9.06
CA GLU A 306 13.86 15.66 -10.26
C GLU A 306 12.35 15.82 -10.04
N VAL A 307 11.83 15.36 -8.90
CA VAL A 307 10.42 15.59 -8.50
C VAL A 307 10.13 17.08 -8.37
N MET A 308 11.02 17.84 -7.73
CA MET A 308 10.84 19.28 -7.54
C MET A 308 10.80 20.04 -8.88
N GLN A 309 11.68 19.69 -9.83
CA GLN A 309 11.69 20.30 -11.15
C GLN A 309 10.40 20.03 -11.92
N LEU A 310 9.85 18.82 -11.82
CA LEU A 310 8.58 18.47 -12.46
C LEU A 310 7.41 19.25 -11.88
N LYS A 311 7.35 19.40 -10.56
CA LYS A 311 6.30 20.19 -9.89
C LYS A 311 6.42 21.69 -10.21
N ARG A 312 7.64 22.23 -10.33
CA ARG A 312 7.86 23.63 -10.76
C ARG A 312 7.39 23.89 -12.20
N GLY A 313 7.56 22.92 -13.10
CA GLY A 313 7.07 23.02 -14.47
C GLY A 313 5.55 23.15 -14.54
N LEU A 314 4.82 22.45 -13.67
CA LEU A 314 3.37 22.52 -13.56
C LEU A 314 2.89 23.94 -13.21
N ASN A 315 3.46 24.53 -12.15
CA ASN A 315 3.08 25.86 -11.68
C ASN A 315 3.35 26.97 -12.72
N LYS A 316 4.32 26.76 -13.63
CA LYS A 316 4.57 27.70 -14.73
C LYS A 316 3.51 27.58 -15.82
N MET A 317 3.18 26.35 -16.24
CA MET A 317 2.14 26.11 -17.25
C MET A 317 0.77 26.60 -16.77
N GLU A 318 0.39 26.32 -15.52
CA GLU A 318 -0.88 26.81 -14.95
C GLU A 318 -0.95 28.34 -14.84
N LYS A 319 0.20 29.00 -14.76
CA LYS A 319 0.27 30.46 -14.73
C LYS A 319 0.14 31.03 -16.14
N GLU A 320 0.83 30.43 -17.11
CA GLU A 320 0.75 30.80 -18.53
C GLU A 320 -0.68 30.61 -19.08
N GLU A 321 -1.36 29.49 -18.77
CA GLU A 321 -2.76 29.27 -19.16
C GLU A 321 -3.73 30.30 -18.55
N LYS A 322 -3.54 30.68 -17.28
CA LYS A 322 -4.36 31.72 -16.64
C LYS A 322 -4.12 33.12 -17.19
N ASP A 323 -2.87 33.41 -17.58
CA ASP A 323 -2.52 34.68 -18.19
C ASP A 323 -3.11 34.76 -19.62
N GLU A 324 -3.11 33.67 -20.39
CA GLU A 324 -3.76 33.57 -21.72
C GLU A 324 -5.30 33.69 -21.64
N ASP A 325 -5.96 32.98 -20.73
CA ASP A 325 -7.42 33.07 -20.53
C ASP A 325 -7.86 34.50 -20.15
N GLN A 326 -7.03 35.22 -19.38
CA GLN A 326 -7.29 36.60 -18.98
C GLN A 326 -7.12 37.57 -20.15
N GLU A 327 -6.13 37.37 -21.02
CA GLU A 327 -5.94 38.17 -22.24
C GLU A 327 -7.10 37.98 -23.23
N ASP A 328 -7.58 36.75 -23.41
CA ASP A 328 -8.73 36.46 -24.28
C ASP A 328 -10.04 37.06 -23.75
N GLU A 329 -10.26 37.03 -22.43
CA GLU A 329 -11.41 37.70 -21.80
C GLU A 329 -11.37 39.22 -21.97
N ASP A 330 -10.20 39.83 -21.83
CA ASP A 330 -10.02 41.27 -21.95
C ASP A 330 -10.17 41.72 -23.42
N GLU A 331 -9.69 40.93 -24.39
CA GLU A 331 -9.96 41.13 -25.81
C GLU A 331 -11.46 41.01 -26.16
N ALA A 332 -12.17 40.04 -25.58
CA ALA A 332 -13.60 39.86 -25.81
C ALA A 332 -14.44 41.03 -25.25
N LYS A 333 -14.01 41.62 -24.12
CA LYS A 333 -14.63 42.83 -23.55
C LYS A 333 -14.37 44.06 -24.42
N LEU A 334 -13.18 44.18 -25.00
CA LEU A 334 -12.81 45.26 -25.93
C LEU A 334 -13.63 45.20 -27.23
N LYS A 335 -13.81 44.02 -27.83
CA LYS A 335 -14.62 43.85 -29.06
C LYS A 335 -16.11 44.16 -28.85
N ASN A 336 -16.66 43.92 -27.66
CA ASN A 336 -18.04 44.27 -27.33
C ASN A 336 -18.26 45.78 -27.13
N ILE A 337 -17.21 46.55 -26.85
CA ILE A 337 -17.29 48.01 -26.69
C ILE A 337 -17.35 48.71 -28.07
N ASP A 338 -16.68 48.14 -29.07
CA ASP A 338 -16.66 48.68 -30.44
C ASP A 338 -18.00 48.47 -31.19
N ASP A 339 -18.82 47.49 -30.80
CA ASP A 339 -20.17 47.25 -31.36
C ASP A 339 -21.27 48.15 -30.75
N LEU A 340 -20.92 49.01 -29.78
CA LEU A 340 -21.83 49.89 -29.05
C LEU A 340 -21.76 51.37 -29.45
N PHE A 341 -20.95 51.73 -30.47
CA PHE A 341 -20.78 53.10 -30.96
C PHE A 341 -21.16 53.31 -32.44
#